data_AF-A0A1D2TZY4-F1
#
_entry.id   AF-A0A1D2TZY4-F1
#
_cell.length_a   1.000
_cell.length_b   1.000
_cell.length_c   1.000
_cell.angle_alpha   90.00
_cell.angle_beta   90.00
_cell.angle_gamma   90.00
#
_symmetry.space_group_name_H-M   'P 1'
#
loop_
_entity.id
_entity.type
_entity.pdbx_description
1 polymer ?
#
loop_
_entity_poly.entity_id
_entity_poly.type
_entity_poly.pdbx_seq_one_letter_code
_entity_poly.pdbx_strand_id
1 'polypeptide(L)'
;MDFARTGKNATNGHSYEVFAFMGPQHEVLKTQSSVNSYAHRYNAFGLRGVVPGPSRTWLMVDGDDKVPGTVPNINDYPDALNNHGVYGVNGTFCDGHAEWIPQKKYIETYETSQDENRTRP
;
A
#
# COMPACT_ATOMS: atom_id res chain seq x y z
N MET A 1 -8.04 -6.24 -0.11
CA MET A 1 -8.41 -7.67 -0.24
C MET A 1 -7.12 -8.42 -0.53
N ASP A 2 -6.79 -9.40 0.30
CA ASP A 2 -5.59 -10.24 0.19
C ASP A 2 -5.80 -11.35 -0.86
N PHE A 3 -4.91 -11.43 -1.84
CA PHE A 3 -4.89 -12.47 -2.88
C PHE A 3 -3.61 -13.32 -2.84
N ALA A 4 -2.97 -13.41 -1.67
CA ALA A 4 -1.78 -14.21 -1.48
C ALA A 4 -2.15 -15.70 -1.27
N ARG A 5 -2.01 -16.48 -2.34
CA ARG A 5 -2.21 -17.95 -2.31
C ARG A 5 -0.90 -18.72 -2.21
N THR A 6 0.24 -18.04 -2.23
CA THR A 6 1.53 -18.63 -2.52
C THR A 6 2.65 -17.72 -2.01
N GLY A 7 3.12 -18.00 -0.79
CA GLY A 7 4.26 -17.29 -0.18
C GLY A 7 5.58 -17.44 -0.93
N LYS A 8 6.63 -16.86 -0.35
CA LYS A 8 7.92 -16.54 -1.01
C LYS A 8 8.61 -17.70 -1.76
N ASN A 9 8.28 -18.92 -1.37
CA ASN A 9 8.85 -20.15 -1.92
C ASN A 9 8.02 -20.79 -3.02
N ALA A 10 6.94 -20.14 -3.48
CA ALA A 10 6.13 -20.65 -4.56
C ALA A 10 6.87 -20.59 -5.90
N THR A 11 6.63 -21.61 -6.73
CA THR A 11 7.28 -21.76 -8.04
C THR A 11 6.49 -21.11 -9.18
N ASN A 12 5.31 -20.54 -8.89
CA ASN A 12 4.43 -19.92 -9.86
C ASN A 12 3.54 -18.83 -9.24
N GLY A 13 3.55 -17.63 -9.84
CA GLY A 13 2.73 -16.49 -9.44
C GLY A 13 3.30 -15.68 -8.28
N HIS A 14 3.22 -14.34 -8.39
CA HIS A 14 3.47 -13.42 -7.29
C HIS A 14 2.12 -12.91 -6.77
N SER A 15 1.96 -12.83 -5.44
CA SER A 15 0.77 -12.24 -4.82
C SER A 15 0.78 -10.73 -4.99
N TYR A 16 -0.41 -10.13 -5.02
CA TYR A 16 -0.61 -8.68 -5.01
C TYR A 16 -1.79 -8.33 -4.11
N GLU A 17 -1.72 -7.14 -3.54
CA GLU A 17 -2.81 -6.54 -2.79
C GLU A 17 -3.54 -5.50 -3.63
N VAL A 18 -4.87 -5.52 -3.58
CA VAL A 18 -5.71 -4.52 -4.23
C VAL A 18 -6.18 -3.50 -3.21
N PHE A 19 -5.79 -2.25 -3.43
CA PHE A 19 -6.12 -1.10 -2.59
C PHE A 19 -7.31 -0.32 -3.16
N ALA A 20 -8.51 -0.92 -3.13
CA ALA A 20 -9.72 -0.34 -3.71
C ALA A 20 -10.35 0.82 -2.91
N PHE A 21 -9.93 1.01 -1.66
CA PHE A 21 -10.47 2.00 -0.74
C PHE A 21 -9.37 2.92 -0.21
N MET A 22 -9.76 4.07 0.31
CA MET A 22 -8.92 5.03 1.04
C MET A 22 -9.74 5.73 2.12
N GLY A 23 -9.06 6.54 2.91
CA GLY A 23 -9.60 7.29 4.03
C GLY A 23 -9.70 6.49 5.32
N PRO A 24 -10.06 7.17 6.42
CA PRO A 24 -10.19 6.53 7.72
C PRO A 24 -11.06 5.27 7.63
N GLN A 25 -10.55 4.16 8.14
CA GLN A 25 -11.26 2.88 8.14
C GLN A 25 -11.75 2.40 6.77
N HIS A 26 -11.08 2.79 5.67
CA HIS A 26 -11.40 2.35 4.30
C HIS A 26 -12.81 2.76 3.80
N GLU A 27 -13.33 3.87 4.29
CA GLU A 27 -14.71 4.27 4.00
C GLU A 27 -14.93 4.88 2.60
N VAL A 28 -13.87 5.28 1.88
CA VAL A 28 -13.97 5.91 0.56
C VAL A 28 -13.51 4.94 -0.53
N LEU A 29 -14.44 4.51 -1.39
CA LEU A 29 -14.09 3.77 -2.60
C LEU A 29 -13.27 4.66 -3.55
N LYS A 30 -12.19 4.11 -4.12
CA LYS A 30 -11.43 4.78 -5.17
C LYS A 30 -12.21 4.74 -6.48
N THR A 31 -12.60 5.93 -6.93
CA THR A 31 -13.26 6.21 -8.20
C THR A 31 -12.52 7.36 -8.86
N GLN A 32 -12.77 7.61 -10.15
CA GLN A 32 -12.21 8.78 -10.81
C GLN A 32 -12.54 10.09 -10.06
N SER A 33 -13.74 10.21 -9.49
CA SER A 33 -14.13 11.40 -8.73
C SER A 33 -13.38 11.50 -7.39
N SER A 34 -13.41 10.44 -6.59
CA SER A 34 -12.82 10.46 -5.24
C SER A 34 -11.30 10.60 -5.29
N VAL A 35 -10.60 9.89 -6.18
CA VAL A 35 -9.13 10.00 -6.32
C VAL A 35 -8.68 11.43 -6.67
N ASN A 36 -9.50 12.18 -7.41
CA ASN A 36 -9.18 13.56 -7.81
C ASN A 36 -9.59 14.62 -6.77
N SER A 37 -10.39 14.27 -5.75
CA SER A 37 -10.98 15.25 -4.83
C SER A 37 -10.80 14.93 -3.36
N TYR A 38 -10.34 13.72 -3.02
CA TYR A 38 -10.15 13.29 -1.65
C TYR A 38 -9.02 14.06 -0.98
N ALA A 39 -9.39 14.90 -0.02
CA ALA A 39 -8.47 15.59 0.85
C ALA A 39 -8.23 14.76 2.11
N HIS A 40 -6.96 14.49 2.39
CA HIS A 40 -6.49 13.82 3.60
C HIS A 40 -7.07 14.43 4.88
N ARG A 41 -7.45 13.57 5.83
CA ARG A 41 -8.06 13.97 7.11
C ARG A 41 -7.08 13.84 8.26
N TYR A 42 -6.22 12.82 8.25
CA TYR A 42 -5.12 12.72 9.19
C TYR A 42 -3.97 13.66 8.81
N ASN A 43 -3.08 13.90 9.76
CA ASN A 43 -1.94 14.82 9.62
C ASN A 43 -0.59 14.08 9.67
N ALA A 44 -0.60 12.75 9.50
CA ALA A 44 0.62 12.01 9.32
C ALA A 44 1.40 12.60 8.13
N PHE A 45 2.70 12.81 8.31
CA PHE A 45 3.57 13.49 7.34
C PHE A 45 3.10 14.90 6.89
N GLY A 46 2.23 15.56 7.66
CA GLY A 46 1.71 16.89 7.30
C GLY A 46 0.71 16.87 6.14
N LEU A 47 0.06 15.73 5.89
CA LEU A 47 -0.81 15.54 4.72
C LEU A 47 -2.22 16.11 4.88
N ARG A 48 -2.63 16.62 6.05
CA ARG A 48 -4.02 17.09 6.25
C ARG A 48 -4.40 18.15 5.20
N GLY A 49 -5.50 17.90 4.49
CA GLY A 49 -6.01 18.77 3.42
C GLY A 49 -5.32 18.58 2.06
N VAL A 50 -4.26 17.79 1.98
CA VAL A 50 -3.59 17.46 0.71
C VAL A 50 -4.49 16.53 -0.09
N VAL A 51 -4.62 16.80 -1.39
CA VAL A 51 -5.21 15.90 -2.37
C VAL A 51 -4.07 15.21 -3.13
N PRO A 52 -3.81 13.91 -2.87
CA PRO A 52 -2.69 13.19 -3.50
C PRO A 52 -2.81 13.15 -5.02
N GLY A 53 -4.02 12.93 -5.53
CA GLY A 53 -4.29 12.75 -6.94
C GLY A 53 -3.88 11.36 -7.45
N PRO A 54 -4.24 11.03 -8.70
CA PRO A 54 -4.13 9.66 -9.21
C PRO A 54 -2.69 9.14 -9.30
N SER A 55 -1.69 10.01 -9.47
CA SER A 55 -0.27 9.63 -9.51
C SER A 55 0.36 9.36 -8.14
N ARG A 56 -0.36 9.58 -7.03
CA ARG A 56 0.14 9.30 -5.67
C ARG A 56 -0.79 8.39 -4.88
N THR A 57 -1.85 7.88 -5.52
CA THR A 57 -2.79 6.93 -4.92
C THR A 57 -2.57 5.55 -5.52
N TRP A 58 -2.23 4.58 -4.68
CA TRP A 58 -1.97 3.20 -5.07
C TRP A 58 -3.25 2.50 -5.53
N LEU A 59 -3.07 1.58 -6.48
CA LEU A 59 -4.09 0.67 -6.98
C LEU A 59 -3.76 -0.79 -6.60
N MET A 60 -2.54 -1.24 -6.90
CA MET A 60 -2.04 -2.56 -6.51
C MET A 60 -0.57 -2.50 -6.10
N VAL A 61 -0.15 -3.31 -5.13
CA VAL A 61 1.26 -3.50 -4.74
C VAL A 61 1.56 -4.98 -4.57
N ASP A 62 2.85 -5.35 -4.57
CA ASP A 62 3.29 -6.71 -4.22
C ASP A 62 2.69 -7.13 -2.88
N GLY A 63 2.11 -8.33 -2.83
CA GLY A 63 1.30 -8.77 -1.70
C GLY A 63 2.13 -9.27 -0.52
N ASP A 64 1.57 -9.11 0.67
CA ASP A 64 2.02 -9.70 1.93
C ASP A 64 1.33 -11.06 2.15
N ASP A 65 2.03 -12.00 2.80
CA ASP A 65 1.47 -13.25 3.32
C ASP A 65 1.64 -13.23 4.84
N LYS A 66 0.57 -12.93 5.59
CA LYS A 66 0.68 -12.96 7.06
C LYS A 66 0.97 -14.37 7.56
N VAL A 67 2.23 -14.71 7.83
CA VAL A 67 2.64 -16.01 8.39
C VAL A 67 2.49 -16.03 9.92
N PRO A 68 1.51 -16.75 10.50
CA PRO A 68 1.30 -16.76 11.95
C PRO A 68 2.54 -17.27 12.72
N GLY A 69 2.90 -16.60 13.81
CA GLY A 69 4.00 -17.04 14.70
C GLY A 69 5.41 -16.66 14.26
N THR A 70 5.57 -15.84 13.22
CA THR A 70 6.87 -15.34 12.75
C THR A 70 7.01 -13.82 12.98
N VAL A 71 8.24 -13.35 13.24
CA VAL A 71 8.55 -11.93 13.53
C VAL A 71 9.84 -11.54 12.81
N PRO A 72 9.92 -10.37 12.15
CA PRO A 72 8.85 -9.38 11.97
C PRO A 72 7.88 -9.79 10.85
N ASN A 73 6.58 -9.76 11.14
CA ASN A 73 5.48 -10.00 10.20
C ASN A 73 4.59 -8.76 10.22
N ILE A 74 5.02 -7.74 9.48
CA ILE A 74 4.41 -6.42 9.52
C ILE A 74 3.51 -6.30 8.29
N ASN A 75 2.19 -6.24 8.55
CA ASN A 75 1.19 -6.20 7.50
C ASN A 75 1.45 -5.06 6.50
N ASP A 76 1.40 -5.39 5.21
CA ASP A 76 1.62 -4.50 4.08
C ASP A 76 2.91 -3.71 4.31
N TYR A 77 4.06 -4.38 4.50
CA TYR A 77 5.35 -3.70 4.67
C TYR A 77 6.53 -4.54 4.18
N PRO A 78 7.50 -3.94 3.44
CA PRO A 78 8.67 -4.66 2.99
C PRO A 78 9.48 -5.25 4.15
N ASP A 79 9.48 -6.58 4.28
CA ASP A 79 10.18 -7.32 5.33
C ASP A 79 10.80 -8.62 4.78
N ALA A 80 11.53 -9.35 5.63
CA ALA A 80 12.30 -10.51 5.19
C ALA A 80 11.44 -11.74 4.90
N LEU A 81 10.22 -11.78 5.43
CA LEU A 81 9.35 -12.96 5.43
C LEU A 81 8.56 -13.08 4.14
N ASN A 82 8.09 -11.95 3.61
CA ASN A 82 7.07 -11.91 2.58
C ASN A 82 7.62 -11.72 1.15
N ASN A 83 6.72 -11.82 0.17
CA ASN A 83 7.06 -11.95 -1.26
C ASN A 83 7.83 -10.77 -1.85
N HIS A 84 7.65 -9.59 -1.27
CA HIS A 84 8.32 -8.35 -1.69
C HIS A 84 9.77 -8.23 -1.20
N GLY A 85 10.16 -9.00 -0.18
CA GLY A 85 11.47 -8.87 0.46
C GLY A 85 11.68 -7.52 1.17
N VAL A 86 12.92 -7.25 1.59
CA VAL A 86 13.26 -6.13 2.49
C VAL A 86 13.51 -4.79 1.79
N TYR A 87 13.61 -4.77 0.47
CA TYR A 87 14.15 -3.60 -0.24
C TYR A 87 13.05 -2.62 -0.70
N GLY A 88 11.82 -3.09 -0.87
CA GLY A 88 10.72 -2.32 -1.42
C GLY A 88 9.67 -3.22 -2.07
N VAL A 89 8.73 -2.59 -2.78
CA VAL A 89 7.68 -3.26 -3.56
C VAL A 89 7.57 -2.62 -4.94
N ASN A 90 7.02 -3.36 -5.90
CA ASN A 90 6.40 -2.77 -7.08
C ASN A 90 5.01 -2.25 -6.69
N GLY A 91 4.70 -1.03 -7.11
CA GLY A 91 3.37 -0.42 -6.93
C GLY A 91 2.83 0.11 -8.25
N THR A 92 1.52 0.00 -8.44
CA THR A 92 0.76 0.62 -9.53
C THR A 92 -0.18 1.68 -8.97
N PHE A 93 -0.43 2.72 -9.74
CA PHE A 93 -1.15 3.91 -9.31
C PHE A 93 -2.41 4.14 -10.12
N CYS A 94 -3.31 4.98 -9.60
CA CYS A 94 -4.60 5.25 -10.23
C CYS A 94 -4.52 6.02 -11.56
N ASP A 95 -3.36 6.56 -11.95
CA ASP A 95 -3.10 7.10 -13.28
C ASP A 95 -2.56 6.05 -14.28
N GLY A 96 -2.34 4.81 -13.82
CA GLY A 96 -1.88 3.68 -14.62
C GLY A 96 -0.36 3.47 -14.67
N HIS A 97 0.45 4.31 -14.03
CA HIS A 97 1.89 4.07 -13.98
C HIS A 97 2.26 2.99 -12.94
N ALA A 98 3.49 2.48 -13.07
CA ALA A 98 4.11 1.60 -12.10
C ALA A 98 5.43 2.20 -11.61
N GLU A 99 5.75 2.03 -10.33
CA GLU A 99 7.01 2.46 -9.75
C GLU A 99 7.58 1.43 -8.76
N TRP A 100 8.90 1.45 -8.58
CA TRP A 100 9.54 0.77 -7.48
C TRP A 100 9.51 1.67 -6.24
N ILE A 101 8.87 1.20 -5.17
CA ILE A 101 8.70 1.91 -3.90
C ILE A 101 9.73 1.37 -2.90
N PRO A 102 10.83 2.11 -2.62
CA PRO A 102 11.84 1.64 -1.68
C PRO A 102 11.26 1.53 -0.27
N GLN A 103 11.68 0.54 0.52
CA GLN A 103 11.23 0.33 1.91
C GLN A 103 11.24 1.62 2.74
N LYS A 104 12.30 2.44 2.61
CA LYS A 104 12.45 3.72 3.32
C LYS A 104 11.35 4.76 3.04
N LYS A 105 10.66 4.65 1.91
CA LYS A 105 9.55 5.54 1.51
C LYS A 105 8.18 4.91 1.76
N TYR A 106 8.14 3.60 1.98
CA TYR A 106 6.92 2.81 1.95
C TYR A 106 5.81 3.39 2.84
N ILE A 107 6.12 3.71 4.10
CA ILE A 107 5.14 4.24 5.05
C ILE A 107 4.59 5.60 4.61
N GLU A 108 5.45 6.49 4.12
CA GLU A 108 5.04 7.81 3.64
C GLU A 108 4.14 7.70 2.40
N THR A 109 4.48 6.81 1.46
CA THR A 109 3.70 6.57 0.24
C THR A 109 2.39 5.82 0.52
N TYR A 110 2.42 4.84 1.43
CA TYR A 110 1.23 4.14 1.92
C TYR A 110 0.28 5.17 2.53
N GLU A 111 0.77 5.98 3.47
CA GLU A 111 -0.06 6.97 4.13
C GLU A 111 -0.60 7.97 3.12
N THR A 112 0.24 8.52 2.24
CA THR A 112 -0.18 9.40 1.13
C THR A 112 -1.33 8.80 0.31
N SER A 113 -1.33 7.48 0.11
CA SER A 113 -2.35 6.78 -0.64
C SER A 113 -3.64 6.47 0.16
N GLN A 114 -3.52 6.04 1.41
CA GLN A 114 -4.65 5.45 2.17
C GLN A 114 -5.26 6.35 3.25
N ASP A 115 -4.54 7.35 3.80
CA ASP A 115 -5.02 8.19 4.92
C ASP A 115 -5.51 7.35 6.13
N GLU A 116 -4.61 6.51 6.67
CA GLU A 116 -4.87 5.61 7.80
C GLU A 116 -4.13 6.02 9.07
N ASN A 117 -3.45 7.17 9.06
CA ASN A 117 -2.60 7.67 10.14
C ASN A 117 -1.40 6.76 10.45
N ARG A 118 -0.91 6.00 9.45
CA ARG A 118 0.25 5.12 9.57
C ARG A 118 1.53 5.95 9.57
N THR A 119 2.28 5.88 10.66
CA THR A 119 3.53 6.66 10.86
C THR A 119 4.77 5.80 11.07
N ARG A 120 4.61 4.48 11.10
CA ARG A 120 5.67 3.50 11.30
C ARG A 120 5.29 2.17 10.63
N PRO A 121 6.26 1.26 10.41
CA PRO A 121 5.99 -0.12 10.05
C PRO A 121 4.93 -0.73 10.97
#